data_AF-A0A947EUC1-F1
#
_entry.id   AF-A0A947EUC1-F1
#
_cell.length_a   1.000
_cell.length_b   1.000
_cell.length_c   1.000
_cell.angle_alpha   90.00
_cell.angle_beta   90.00
_cell.angle_gamma   90.00
#
_symmetry.space_group_name_H-M   'P 1'
#
loop_
_entity.id
_entity.type
_entity.pdbx_description
1 polymer ?
#
loop_
_entity_poly.entity_id
_entity_poly.type
_entity_poly.pdbx_seq_one_letter_code
_entity_poly.pdbx_strand_id
1 'polypeptide(L)'
;MICKDMIQHLRSSLIIGISLLTLLGCNTAKQIAIAVVEPAPVSLDRTIKRIGVVNMHLADNTQKSITGMDLLIARDDDFLKEKGTDAAIEGLFKNLNQDPRFDAVVLLQAESAIVRDQEGRPDETSWKMIQALCERHNLDAIFALAYYHADTEITLKKSKIHQRDLMRLEVDKKGHELTLETLIENG
;
A
#
# COMPACT_ATOMS: atom_id res chain seq x y z
N MET A 1 18.90 13.86 -61.67
CA MET A 1 18.28 12.78 -60.87
C MET A 1 19.32 12.21 -59.89
N ILE A 2 19.89 13.05 -59.01
CA ILE A 2 21.01 12.69 -58.10
C ILE A 2 20.79 13.27 -56.69
N CYS A 3 20.11 14.42 -56.59
CA CYS A 3 19.84 15.07 -55.30
C CYS A 3 18.76 14.36 -54.44
N LYS A 4 17.84 13.61 -55.06
CA LYS A 4 16.74 12.93 -54.35
C LYS A 4 17.23 11.69 -53.59
N ASP A 5 18.20 10.96 -54.14
CA ASP A 5 18.78 9.76 -53.52
C ASP A 5 19.67 10.11 -52.32
N MET A 6 20.41 11.22 -52.37
CA MET A 6 21.26 11.67 -51.27
C MET A 6 20.44 12.09 -50.03
N ILE A 7 19.27 12.71 -50.23
CA ILE A 7 18.32 13.06 -49.16
C ILE A 7 17.63 11.81 -48.58
N GLN A 8 17.38 10.79 -49.40
CA GLN A 8 16.78 9.52 -48.95
C GLN A 8 17.74 8.76 -48.02
N HIS A 9 19.03 8.71 -48.36
CA HIS A 9 20.06 8.06 -47.53
C HIS A 9 20.33 8.81 -46.22
N LEU A 10 20.32 10.15 -46.23
CA LEU A 10 20.49 10.95 -45.01
C LEU A 10 19.32 10.75 -44.02
N ARG A 11 18.08 10.63 -44.53
CA ARG A 11 16.89 10.35 -43.70
C ARG A 11 16.89 8.92 -43.14
N SER A 12 17.32 7.93 -43.93
CA SER A 12 17.42 6.54 -43.48
C SER A 12 18.46 6.37 -42.36
N SER A 13 19.64 6.99 -42.50
CA SER A 13 20.69 6.97 -41.47
C SER A 13 20.25 7.65 -40.16
N LEU A 14 19.50 8.76 -40.26
CA LEU A 14 18.93 9.46 -39.10
C LEU A 14 17.89 8.60 -38.34
N ILE A 15 17.04 7.86 -39.07
CA ILE A 15 16.01 7.00 -38.47
C ILE A 15 16.65 5.79 -37.76
N ILE A 16 17.71 5.21 -38.34
CA ILE A 16 18.47 4.11 -37.72
C ILE A 16 19.18 4.60 -36.45
N GLY A 17 19.76 5.80 -36.48
CA GLY A 17 20.39 6.40 -35.30
C GLY A 17 19.41 6.69 -34.15
N ILE A 18 18.19 7.14 -34.45
CA ILE A 18 17.14 7.40 -33.45
C ILE A 18 16.60 6.08 -32.87
N SER A 19 16.45 5.04 -33.68
CA SER A 19 16.02 3.70 -33.24
C SER A 19 17.04 3.02 -32.32
N LEU A 20 18.34 3.27 -32.53
CA LEU A 20 19.41 2.75 -31.66
C LEU A 20 19.44 3.46 -30.29
N LEU A 21 18.94 4.70 -30.20
CA LEU A 21 18.93 5.50 -28.97
C LEU A 21 17.84 5.08 -27.98
N THR A 22 16.74 4.47 -28.46
CA THR A 22 15.61 4.04 -27.61
C THR A 22 15.87 2.70 -26.89
N LEU A 23 16.91 1.97 -27.27
CA LEU A 23 17.27 0.68 -26.67
C LEU A 23 18.18 0.80 -25.42
N LEU A 24 18.63 2.01 -25.07
CA LEU A 24 19.46 2.27 -23.88
C LEU A 24 18.63 2.47 -22.59
N GLY A 25 17.30 2.42 -22.67
CA GLY A 25 16.39 2.54 -21.53
C GLY A 25 16.24 1.26 -20.72
N CYS A 26 17.34 0.68 -20.23
CA CYS A 26 17.26 -0.43 -19.28
C CYS A 26 17.01 0.14 -17.88
N ASN A 27 15.74 0.37 -17.56
CA ASN A 27 15.34 0.81 -16.22
C ASN A 27 15.51 -0.36 -15.25
N THR A 28 16.33 -0.19 -14.22
CA THR A 28 16.57 -1.20 -13.19
C THR A 28 15.29 -1.35 -12.35
N ALA A 29 14.40 -2.25 -12.77
CA ALA A 29 13.23 -2.61 -11.99
C ALA A 29 13.71 -3.31 -10.71
N LYS A 30 13.64 -2.60 -9.57
CA LYS A 30 13.86 -3.22 -8.26
C LYS A 30 12.76 -4.26 -8.04
N GLN A 31 13.17 -5.52 -7.83
CA GLN A 31 12.25 -6.60 -7.51
C GLN A 31 11.86 -6.48 -6.03
N ILE A 32 10.59 -6.18 -5.78
CA ILE A 32 9.99 -6.23 -4.44
C ILE A 32 9.35 -7.62 -4.33
N ALA A 33 9.85 -8.44 -3.41
CA ALA A 33 9.26 -9.73 -3.10
C ALA A 33 8.35 -9.58 -1.87
N ILE A 34 7.08 -9.92 -2.02
CA ILE A 34 6.10 -9.93 -0.93
C ILE A 34 5.82 -11.39 -0.60
N ALA A 35 6.16 -11.82 0.61
CA ALA A 35 5.75 -13.12 1.12
C ALA A 35 4.31 -12.99 1.64
N VAL A 36 3.38 -13.75 1.07
CA VAL A 36 1.97 -13.78 1.51
C VAL A 36 1.64 -15.17 2.01
N VAL A 37 1.14 -15.27 3.24
CA VAL A 37 0.59 -16.51 3.81
C VAL A 37 -0.88 -16.59 3.42
N GLU A 38 -1.34 -17.73 2.90
CA GLU A 38 -2.75 -17.95 2.58
C GLU A 38 -3.54 -18.15 3.88
N PRO A 39 -4.59 -17.33 4.16
CA PRO A 39 -5.37 -17.47 5.37
C PRO A 39 -6.28 -18.71 5.32
N ALA A 40 -6.69 -19.18 6.50
CA ALA A 40 -7.60 -20.33 6.60
C ALA A 40 -8.96 -20.02 5.95
N PRO A 41 -9.58 -20.99 5.25
CA PRO A 41 -10.87 -20.79 4.60
C PRO A 41 -11.99 -20.62 5.65
N VAL A 42 -12.77 -19.54 5.53
CA VAL A 42 -13.92 -19.25 6.39
C VAL A 42 -15.20 -19.68 5.68
N SER A 43 -15.97 -20.57 6.29
CA SER A 43 -17.30 -20.95 5.79
C SER A 43 -18.35 -19.99 6.34
N LEU A 44 -19.12 -19.37 5.45
CA LEU A 44 -20.23 -18.49 5.81
C LEU A 44 -21.56 -19.24 5.66
N ASP A 45 -22.48 -19.01 6.60
CA ASP A 45 -23.84 -19.55 6.49
C ASP A 45 -24.53 -19.00 5.23
N ARG A 46 -25.30 -19.85 4.57
CA ARG A 46 -26.08 -19.52 3.35
C ARG A 46 -27.22 -18.55 3.64
N THR A 47 -27.57 -18.37 4.92
CA THR A 47 -28.57 -17.40 5.39
C THR A 47 -28.08 -15.95 5.30
N ILE A 48 -26.76 -15.72 5.26
CA ILE A 48 -26.16 -14.38 5.16
C ILE A 48 -26.28 -13.87 3.73
N LYS A 49 -27.02 -12.78 3.53
CA LYS A 49 -27.31 -12.16 2.23
C LYS A 49 -26.89 -10.70 2.15
N ARG A 50 -26.90 -9.98 3.26
CA ARG A 50 -26.64 -8.54 3.32
C ARG A 50 -25.45 -8.27 4.24
N ILE A 51 -24.35 -7.82 3.66
CA ILE A 51 -23.08 -7.66 4.36
C ILE A 51 -22.72 -6.18 4.50
N GLY A 52 -22.32 -5.77 5.70
CA GLY A 52 -21.58 -4.53 5.94
C GLY A 52 -20.07 -4.79 5.97
N VAL A 53 -19.28 -3.91 5.37
CA VAL A 53 -17.82 -3.87 5.52
C VAL A 53 -17.46 -2.56 6.21
N VAL A 54 -16.84 -2.63 7.38
CA VAL A 54 -16.54 -1.47 8.23
C VAL A 54 -15.05 -1.14 8.17
N ASN A 55 -14.72 0.12 7.90
CA ASN A 55 -13.38 0.66 8.12
C ASN A 55 -13.25 1.16 9.57
N MET A 56 -12.33 0.56 10.32
CA MET A 56 -12.07 0.86 11.74
C MET A 56 -10.85 1.74 11.97
N HIS A 57 -10.27 2.33 10.93
CA HIS A 57 -9.10 3.18 11.09
C HIS A 57 -9.45 4.45 11.89
N LEU A 58 -9.07 4.47 13.16
CA LEU A 58 -9.06 5.66 13.99
C LEU A 58 -7.62 6.12 14.08
N ALA A 59 -7.37 7.37 13.66
CA ALA A 59 -6.05 7.97 13.77
C ALA A 59 -5.61 7.97 15.25
N ASP A 60 -4.60 7.16 15.56
CA ASP A 60 -3.96 7.18 16.87
C ASP A 60 -3.04 8.39 16.93
N ASN A 61 -3.53 9.48 17.50
CA ASN A 61 -2.80 10.74 17.64
C ASN A 61 -1.82 10.68 18.83
N THR A 62 -1.13 9.57 19.05
CA THR A 62 -0.09 9.46 20.09
C THR A 62 1.15 10.23 19.67
N GLN A 63 1.12 11.52 19.96
CA GLN A 63 2.18 12.48 19.75
C GLN A 63 3.35 12.22 20.71
N LYS A 64 4.19 11.21 20.43
CA LYS A 64 5.54 11.14 21.00
C LYS A 64 6.37 12.30 20.44
N SER A 65 7.35 12.77 21.21
CA SER A 65 8.29 13.80 20.78
C SER A 65 9.25 13.23 19.71
N ILE A 66 8.78 13.14 18.47
CA ILE A 66 9.54 12.63 17.31
C ILE A 66 10.24 13.79 16.60
N THR A 67 11.53 13.63 16.27
CA THR A 67 12.34 14.69 15.63
C THR A 67 13.07 14.17 14.40
N GLY A 68 13.16 14.99 13.34
CA GLY A 68 14.02 14.73 12.20
C GLY A 68 13.58 13.52 11.36
N MET A 69 14.48 12.55 11.17
CA MET A 69 14.26 11.35 10.34
C MET A 69 13.10 10.51 10.88
N ASP A 70 13.00 10.37 12.21
CA ASP A 70 11.97 9.56 12.87
C ASP A 70 10.56 10.09 12.59
N LEU A 71 10.41 11.40 12.41
CA LEU A 71 9.13 11.99 12.01
C LEU A 71 8.75 11.61 10.57
N LEU A 72 9.72 11.55 9.66
CA LEU A 72 9.47 11.16 8.26
C LEU A 72 9.04 9.69 8.20
N ILE A 73 9.72 8.80 8.94
CA ILE A 73 9.35 7.38 9.02
C ILE A 73 7.95 7.21 9.58
N ALA A 74 7.65 7.86 10.70
CA ALA A 74 6.32 7.78 11.29
C ALA A 74 5.23 8.23 10.31
N ARG A 75 5.51 9.25 9.50
CA ARG A 75 4.59 9.71 8.44
C ARG A 75 4.45 8.70 7.30
N ASP A 76 5.55 8.06 6.91
CA ASP A 76 5.51 7.01 5.90
C ASP A 76 4.74 5.79 6.41
N ASP A 77 4.96 5.36 7.65
CA ASP A 77 4.22 4.26 8.28
C ASP A 77 2.73 4.57 8.41
N ASP A 78 2.36 5.78 8.84
CA ASP A 78 0.97 6.23 8.90
C ASP A 78 0.32 6.21 7.51
N PHE A 79 1.03 6.72 6.50
CA PHE A 79 0.56 6.71 5.11
C PHE A 79 0.39 5.28 4.57
N LEU A 80 1.35 4.39 4.86
CA LEU A 80 1.29 2.99 4.46
C LEU A 80 0.15 2.24 5.17
N LYS A 81 -0.11 2.54 6.45
CA LYS A 81 -1.25 2.00 7.19
C LYS A 81 -2.57 2.42 6.59
N GLU A 82 -2.72 3.70 6.24
CA GLU A 82 -3.92 4.24 5.61
C GLU A 82 -4.16 3.54 4.25
N LYS A 83 -3.16 3.57 3.37
CA LYS A 83 -3.28 3.00 2.01
C LYS A 83 -3.47 1.50 2.02
N GLY A 84 -2.81 0.81 2.94
CA GLY A 84 -2.93 -0.62 3.13
C GLY A 84 -4.31 -1.02 3.64
N THR A 85 -4.86 -0.28 4.61
CA THR A 85 -6.23 -0.47 5.11
C THR A 85 -7.25 -0.25 4.01
N ASP A 86 -7.13 0.83 3.25
CA ASP A 86 -8.03 1.14 2.14
C ASP A 86 -7.99 0.03 1.07
N ALA A 87 -6.80 -0.41 0.68
CA ALA A 87 -6.63 -1.47 -0.31
C ALA A 87 -7.20 -2.82 0.17
N ALA A 88 -7.02 -3.15 1.45
CA ALA A 88 -7.57 -4.37 2.05
C ALA A 88 -9.10 -4.35 2.05
N ILE A 89 -9.71 -3.24 2.46
CA ILE A 89 -11.17 -3.07 2.49
C ILE A 89 -11.75 -3.06 1.09
N GLU A 90 -11.13 -2.34 0.15
CA GLU A 90 -11.57 -2.32 -1.25
C GLU A 90 -11.48 -3.72 -1.88
N GLY A 91 -10.38 -4.43 -1.63
CA GLY A 91 -10.19 -5.81 -2.08
C GLY A 91 -11.27 -6.74 -1.53
N LEU A 92 -11.54 -6.69 -0.23
CA LEU A 92 -12.60 -7.48 0.40
C LEU A 92 -13.98 -7.13 -0.18
N PHE A 93 -14.31 -5.85 -0.22
CA PHE A 93 -15.58 -5.34 -0.75
C PHE A 93 -15.81 -5.82 -2.19
N LYS A 94 -14.80 -5.70 -3.05
CA LYS A 94 -14.88 -6.13 -4.44
C LYS A 94 -15.11 -7.64 -4.57
N ASN A 95 -14.39 -8.46 -3.79
CA ASN A 95 -14.55 -9.91 -3.82
C ASN A 95 -15.95 -10.33 -3.34
N LEU A 96 -16.45 -9.72 -2.25
CA LEU A 96 -17.79 -10.00 -1.75
C LEU A 96 -18.86 -9.54 -2.74
N ASN A 97 -18.72 -8.35 -3.33
CA ASN A 97 -19.72 -7.80 -4.24
C ASN A 97 -19.78 -8.53 -5.60
N GLN A 98 -18.73 -9.28 -5.96
CA GLN A 98 -18.72 -10.14 -7.14
C GLN A 98 -19.39 -11.50 -6.90
N ASP A 99 -19.67 -11.85 -5.64
CA ASP A 99 -20.26 -13.12 -5.29
C ASP A 99 -21.80 -13.05 -5.39
N PRO A 100 -22.44 -13.84 -6.28
CA PRO A 100 -23.88 -13.80 -6.48
C PRO A 100 -24.69 -14.31 -5.29
N ARG A 101 -24.05 -14.84 -4.24
CA ARG A 101 -24.74 -15.31 -3.03
C ARG A 101 -25.29 -14.16 -2.19
N PHE A 102 -24.72 -12.96 -2.32
CA PHE A 102 -25.07 -11.78 -1.53
C PHE A 102 -25.98 -10.84 -2.31
N ASP A 103 -27.03 -10.37 -1.67
CA ASP A 103 -28.00 -9.43 -2.25
C ASP A 103 -27.49 -7.98 -2.17
N ALA A 104 -26.69 -7.67 -1.14
CA ALA A 104 -26.11 -6.35 -0.95
C ALA A 104 -24.80 -6.42 -0.15
N VAL A 105 -23.81 -5.66 -0.59
CA VAL A 105 -22.58 -5.37 0.15
C VAL A 105 -22.46 -3.86 0.31
N VAL A 106 -22.30 -3.38 1.55
CA VAL A 106 -22.31 -1.95 1.87
C VAL A 106 -21.03 -1.58 2.62
N LEU A 107 -20.34 -0.53 2.17
CA LEU A 107 -19.25 0.07 2.92
C LEU A 107 -19.81 1.00 4.00
N LEU A 108 -19.35 0.79 5.24
CA LEU A 108 -19.74 1.55 6.42
C LEU A 108 -18.50 2.27 6.97
N GLN A 109 -18.66 3.52 7.36
CA GLN A 109 -17.67 4.21 8.18
C GLN A 109 -18.01 3.96 9.65
N ALA A 110 -17.04 3.54 10.45
CA ALA A 110 -17.24 3.43 11.89
C ALA A 110 -17.33 4.82 12.50
N GLU A 111 -18.43 5.11 13.21
CA GLU A 111 -18.57 6.35 13.99
C GLU A 111 -17.75 6.29 15.31
N SER A 112 -17.40 5.08 15.75
CA SER A 112 -16.63 4.80 16.97
C SER A 112 -15.89 3.46 16.89
N ALA A 113 -14.83 3.29 17.70
CA ALA A 113 -14.05 2.06 17.76
C ALA A 113 -14.89 0.88 18.27
N ILE A 114 -14.81 -0.28 17.62
CA ILE A 114 -15.21 -1.56 18.22
C ILE A 114 -14.04 -2.01 19.09
N VAL A 115 -14.22 -1.92 20.41
CA VAL A 115 -13.21 -2.35 21.38
C VAL A 115 -13.27 -3.88 21.49
N ARG A 116 -12.12 -4.52 21.32
CA ARG A 116 -11.96 -5.97 21.43
C ARG A 116 -11.16 -6.32 22.69
N ASP A 117 -11.52 -7.43 23.32
CA ASP A 117 -10.73 -8.04 24.38
C ASP A 117 -9.44 -8.70 23.85
N GLN A 118 -8.64 -9.28 24.74
CA GLN A 118 -7.38 -9.95 24.39
C GLN A 118 -7.59 -11.18 23.48
N GLU A 119 -8.80 -11.75 23.52
CA GLU A 119 -9.25 -12.86 22.68
C GLU A 119 -9.88 -12.37 21.35
N GLY A 120 -9.85 -11.07 21.08
CA GLY A 120 -10.36 -10.46 19.85
C GLY A 120 -11.88 -10.34 19.80
N ARG A 121 -12.61 -10.55 20.90
CA ARG A 121 -14.07 -10.47 20.95
C ARG A 121 -14.53 -9.06 21.31
N PRO A 122 -15.60 -8.54 20.70
CA PRO A 122 -16.16 -7.25 21.08
C PRO A 122 -16.65 -7.26 22.53
N ASP A 123 -16.44 -6.16 23.25
CA ASP A 123 -17.06 -5.95 24.58
C ASP A 123 -18.59 -5.73 24.47
N GLU A 124 -19.29 -5.65 25.61
CA GLU A 124 -20.74 -5.49 25.63
C GLU A 124 -21.20 -4.21 24.91
N THR A 125 -20.44 -3.12 25.04
CA THR A 125 -20.72 -1.84 24.39
C THR A 125 -20.59 -1.96 22.87
N SER A 126 -19.54 -2.64 22.41
CA SER A 126 -19.28 -2.89 21.00
C SER A 126 -20.33 -3.82 20.39
N TRP A 127 -20.82 -4.81 21.12
CA TRP A 127 -21.94 -5.66 20.66
C TRP A 127 -23.23 -4.85 20.44
N LYS A 128 -23.56 -3.94 21.35
CA LYS A 128 -24.71 -3.04 21.18
C LYS A 128 -24.55 -2.15 19.94
N MET A 129 -23.34 -1.67 19.68
CA MET A 129 -23.03 -0.88 18.50
C MET A 129 -23.15 -1.70 17.20
N ILE A 130 -22.61 -2.92 17.17
CA ILE A 130 -22.73 -3.86 16.04
C ILE A 130 -24.20 -4.13 15.76
N GLN A 131 -25.00 -4.42 16.79
CA GLN A 131 -26.42 -4.67 16.65
C GLN A 131 -27.15 -3.44 16.07
N ALA A 132 -26.87 -2.24 16.59
CA ALA A 132 -27.46 -1.01 16.08
C ALA A 132 -27.10 -0.74 14.60
N LEU A 133 -25.87 -1.06 14.18
CA LEU A 133 -25.44 -0.97 12.78
C LEU A 133 -26.19 -1.98 11.90
N CYS A 134 -26.30 -3.23 12.34
CA CYS A 134 -27.04 -4.26 11.61
C CYS A 134 -28.52 -3.89 11.46
N GLU A 135 -29.17 -3.42 12.52
CA GLU A 135 -30.58 -3.02 12.49
C GLU A 135 -30.81 -1.79 11.59
N ARG A 136 -29.96 -0.76 11.71
CA ARG A 136 -30.08 0.49 10.94
C ARG A 136 -29.93 0.27 9.44
N HIS A 137 -29.03 -0.63 9.04
CA HIS A 137 -28.69 -0.87 7.63
C HIS A 137 -29.31 -2.16 7.07
N ASN A 138 -30.09 -2.89 7.88
CA ASN A 138 -30.67 -4.19 7.55
C ASN A 138 -29.59 -5.17 7.05
N LEU A 139 -28.62 -5.49 7.90
CA LEU A 139 -27.48 -6.35 7.58
C LEU A 139 -27.54 -7.64 8.38
N ASP A 140 -27.09 -8.74 7.77
CA ASP A 140 -26.99 -10.05 8.39
C ASP A 140 -25.63 -10.27 9.05
N ALA A 141 -24.59 -9.61 8.53
CA ALA A 141 -23.22 -9.72 9.03
C ALA A 141 -22.42 -8.44 8.78
N ILE A 142 -21.40 -8.24 9.61
CA ILE A 142 -20.41 -7.17 9.46
C ILE A 142 -19.01 -7.78 9.39
N PHE A 143 -18.26 -7.42 8.35
CA PHE A 143 -16.81 -7.63 8.28
C PHE A 143 -16.11 -6.37 8.74
N ALA A 144 -15.07 -6.55 9.53
CA ALA A 144 -14.26 -5.48 10.06
C ALA A 144 -12.80 -5.89 9.97
N LEU A 145 -11.95 -4.99 9.50
CA LEU A 145 -10.51 -5.18 9.54
C LEU A 145 -10.05 -5.14 11.00
N ALA A 146 -9.36 -6.18 11.48
CA ALA A 146 -8.98 -6.26 12.89
C ALA A 146 -7.76 -5.38 13.17
N TYR A 147 -6.74 -5.47 12.33
CA TYR A 147 -5.57 -4.58 12.39
C TYR A 147 -4.85 -4.49 11.05
N TYR A 148 -4.19 -3.36 10.84
CA TYR A 148 -3.21 -3.16 9.79
C TYR A 148 -2.04 -2.38 10.37
N HIS A 149 -0.88 -3.04 10.45
CA HIS A 149 0.34 -2.47 11.00
C HIS A 149 1.42 -2.43 9.93
N ALA A 150 2.08 -1.29 9.80
CA ALA A 150 3.32 -1.14 9.06
C ALA A 150 4.36 -0.61 10.05
N ASP A 151 5.50 -1.28 10.11
CA ASP A 151 6.64 -0.91 10.94
C ASP A 151 7.88 -0.85 10.05
N THR A 152 8.53 0.32 9.99
CA THR A 152 9.70 0.54 9.14
C THR A 152 10.97 0.69 9.98
N GLU A 153 11.89 -0.25 9.82
CA GLU A 153 13.22 -0.18 10.40
C GLU A 153 14.22 0.52 9.45
N ILE A 154 15.13 1.32 10.03
CA ILE A 154 16.21 1.97 9.27
C ILE A 154 17.56 1.41 9.65
N THR A 155 18.31 0.99 8.63
CA THR A 155 19.76 0.78 8.74
C THR A 155 20.52 1.93 8.07
N LEU A 156 21.34 2.64 8.87
CA LEU A 156 22.24 3.69 8.40
C LEU A 156 23.67 3.15 8.25
N LYS A 157 24.21 3.22 7.03
CA LYS A 157 25.60 2.85 6.77
C LYS A 157 26.38 4.05 6.22
N LYS A 158 27.54 4.34 6.82
CA LYS A 158 28.46 5.33 6.25
C LYS A 158 29.05 4.77 4.96
N SER A 159 28.86 5.50 3.86
CA SER A 159 29.34 5.11 2.54
C SER A 159 30.21 6.21 1.93
N LYS A 160 30.88 5.90 0.83
CA LYS A 160 31.50 6.90 -0.02
C LYS A 160 30.66 7.01 -1.28
N ILE A 161 30.24 8.22 -1.61
CA ILE A 161 29.53 8.52 -2.84
C ILE A 161 30.50 9.20 -3.80
N HIS A 162 30.66 8.61 -4.98
CA HIS A 162 31.43 9.19 -6.07
C HIS A 162 30.58 10.27 -6.72
N GLN A 163 30.95 11.53 -6.50
CA GLN A 163 30.23 12.67 -7.07
C GLN A 163 31.22 13.53 -7.84
N ARG A 164 30.82 14.00 -9.04
CA ARG A 164 31.62 14.99 -9.76
C ARG A 164 31.52 16.35 -9.07
N ASP A 165 32.67 16.98 -8.85
CA ASP A 165 32.73 18.35 -8.34
C ASP A 165 32.48 19.38 -9.45
N LEU A 166 32.56 20.67 -9.09
CA LEU A 166 32.37 21.79 -10.01
C LEU A 166 33.42 21.81 -11.15
N MET A 167 34.53 21.10 -10.99
CA MET A 167 35.61 20.94 -11.98
C MET A 167 35.45 19.65 -12.81
N ARG A 168 34.33 18.92 -12.67
CA ARG A 168 34.04 17.61 -13.28
C ARG A 168 35.03 16.50 -12.88
N LEU A 169 35.77 16.66 -11.79
CA LEU A 169 36.63 15.62 -11.25
C LEU A 169 35.80 14.70 -10.36
N GLU A 170 36.02 13.39 -10.45
CA GLU A 170 35.40 12.42 -9.55
C GLU A 170 36.05 12.55 -8.17
N VAL A 171 35.24 12.93 -7.18
CA VAL A 171 35.70 13.05 -5.79
C VAL A 171 34.85 12.19 -4.88
N ASP A 172 35.53 11.42 -4.02
CA ASP A 172 34.90 10.65 -2.96
C ASP A 172 34.38 11.60 -1.89
N LYS A 173 33.05 11.70 -1.78
CA LYS A 173 32.42 12.41 -0.67
C LYS A 173 31.88 11.43 0.35
N LYS A 174 31.88 11.86 1.62
CA LYS A 174 31.21 11.11 2.69
C LYS A 174 29.72 11.09 2.37
N GLY A 175 29.18 9.89 2.19
CA GLY A 175 27.76 9.62 1.99
C GLY A 175 27.19 8.84 3.16
N HIS A 176 25.86 8.84 3.23
CA HIS A 176 25.11 7.93 4.08
C HIS A 176 24.22 7.10 3.15
N GLU A 177 24.32 5.79 3.28
CA GLU A 177 23.41 4.83 2.66
C GLU A 177 22.33 4.50 3.70
N LEU A 178 21.07 4.66 3.29
CA LEU A 178 19.89 4.39 4.10
C LEU A 178 19.18 3.18 3.49
N THR A 179 18.98 2.14 4.29
CA THR A 179 18.14 0.99 3.94
C THR A 179 16.91 1.04 4.82
N LEU A 180 15.73 1.07 4.19
CA LEU A 180 14.42 1.02 4.84
C LEU A 180 13.87 -0.38 4.65
N GLU A 181 13.55 -1.06 5.74
CA GLU A 181 12.91 -2.38 5.73
C GLU A 181 11.56 -2.26 6.43
N THR A 182 10.47 -2.40 5.67
CA THR A 182 9.10 -2.29 6.20
C THR A 182 8.48 -3.67 6.38
N LEU A 183 8.09 -3.98 7.60
CA LEU A 183 7.26 -5.13 7.94
C LEU A 183 5.79 -4.72 7.88
N ILE A 184 4.97 -5.49 7.17
CA ILE A 184 3.52 -5.30 7.07
C ILE A 184 2.84 -6.48 7.75
N GLU A 185 2.07 -6.21 8.80
CA GLU A 185 1.24 -7.18 9.50
C GLU A 185 -0.24 -6.83 9.33
N ASN A 186 -1.04 -7.79 8.88
CA ASN A 186 -2.47 -7.60 8.63
C ASN A 186 -3.29 -8.81 9.10
N GLY A 187 -4.52 -8.56 9.56
CA GLY A 187 -5.47 -9.57 10.06
C GLY A 187 -6.91 -9.11 10.07
#